data_AF-A0A367LV77-F1
#
_entry.id   AF-A0A367LV77-F1
#
_cell.length_a   1.000
_cell.length_b   1.000
_cell.length_c   1.000
_cell.angle_alpha   90.00
_cell.angle_beta   90.00
_cell.angle_gamma   90.00
#
_symmetry.space_group_name_H-M   'P 1'
#
loop_
_entity.id
_entity.type
_entity.pdbx_description
1 polymer ?
#
loop_
_entity_poly.entity_id
_entity_poly.type
_entity_poly.pdbx_seq_one_letter_code
_entity_poly.pdbx_strand_id
1 'polypeptide(L)'
;AGELPEVLVTSSCSKNFGLYRDRVGALIVCAQNAEKLTDLRSQLAFLARNLWSTPPAHGAEVVAAILGDSELKGLWQEEVEGMRSRIASLRIGLVEALAPHGLAER
;
A
#
# COMPACT_ATOMS: atom_id res chain seq x y z
N ALA A 1 2.44 -15.78 -10.23
CA ALA A 1 1.80 -16.58 -9.17
C ALA A 1 2.45 -17.96 -8.96
N GLY A 2 3.64 -18.24 -9.52
CA GLY A 2 4.24 -19.58 -9.49
C GLY A 2 5.23 -19.87 -8.35
N GLU A 3 5.61 -18.89 -7.53
CA GLU A 3 6.72 -19.05 -6.56
C GLU A 3 6.30 -18.95 -5.09
N LEU A 4 5.07 -18.53 -4.80
CA LEU A 4 4.56 -18.33 -3.42
C LEU A 4 3.17 -18.95 -3.29
N PRO A 5 3.07 -20.26 -2.98
CA PRO A 5 1.78 -20.94 -2.85
C PRO A 5 0.96 -20.43 -1.65
N GLU A 6 1.62 -19.85 -0.65
CA GLU A 6 1.00 -19.17 0.48
C GLU A 6 1.75 -17.87 0.77
N VAL A 7 1.02 -16.76 0.98
CA VAL A 7 1.62 -15.47 1.31
C VAL A 7 0.66 -14.58 2.10
N LEU A 8 1.23 -13.80 3.01
CA LEU A 8 0.55 -12.68 3.65
C LEU A 8 1.06 -11.37 3.03
N VAL A 9 0.15 -10.58 2.49
CA VAL A 9 0.46 -9.26 1.94
C VAL A 9 -0.22 -8.20 2.80
N THR A 10 0.57 -7.27 3.33
CA THR A 10 0.06 -6.11 4.04
C THR A 10 0.13 -4.89 3.13
N SER A 11 -1.01 -4.24 2.92
CA SER A 11 -1.13 -3.02 2.13
C SER A 11 -1.47 -1.85 3.05
N SER A 12 -0.81 -0.71 2.84
CA SER A 12 -1.07 0.52 3.58
C SER A 12 -1.40 1.63 2.59
N CYS A 13 -2.49 2.35 2.85
CA CYS A 13 -2.91 3.50 2.05
C CYS A 13 -2.33 4.83 2.58
N SER A 14 -1.43 4.78 3.57
CA SER A 14 -0.93 6.00 4.22
C SER A 14 -0.17 6.93 3.27
N LYS A 15 0.50 6.39 2.26
CA LYS A 15 1.46 7.15 1.43
C LYS A 15 0.95 7.35 0.01
N ASN A 16 0.54 6.26 -0.64
CA ASN A 16 0.02 6.29 -2.00
C ASN A 16 -1.38 6.90 -2.11
N PHE A 17 -2.18 6.97 -1.03
CA PHE A 17 -3.43 7.74 -0.98
C PHE A 17 -3.35 8.97 -0.08
N GLY A 18 -2.21 9.24 0.57
CA GLY A 18 -2.09 10.33 1.54
C GLY A 18 -2.93 10.17 2.81
N LEU A 19 -3.51 8.99 3.06
CA LEU A 19 -4.41 8.70 4.18
C LEU A 19 -3.66 8.32 5.48
N TYR A 20 -2.65 9.11 5.83
CA TYR A 20 -1.72 8.80 6.92
C TYR A 20 -2.43 8.46 8.24
N ARG A 21 -3.36 9.32 8.69
CA ARG A 21 -4.02 9.19 10.00
C ARG A 21 -5.41 8.57 9.94
N ASP A 22 -5.94 8.29 8.76
CA ASP A 22 -7.23 7.61 8.59
C ASP A 22 -7.14 6.09 8.81
N ARG A 23 -5.92 5.58 8.93
CA ARG A 23 -5.60 4.21 9.34
C ARG A 23 -6.15 3.15 8.37
N VAL A 24 -6.00 3.42 7.08
CA VAL A 24 -6.49 2.58 6.00
C VAL A 24 -5.41 1.63 5.49
N GLY A 25 -5.76 0.36 5.38
CA GLY A 25 -4.90 -0.70 4.86
C GLY A 25 -5.67 -2.01 4.73
N ALA A 26 -4.99 -3.06 4.27
CA ALA A 26 -5.56 -4.38 4.13
C ALA A 26 -4.52 -5.46 4.45
N LEU A 27 -4.99 -6.56 5.04
CA LEU A 27 -4.27 -7.83 5.08
C LEU A 27 -4.89 -8.75 4.03
N ILE A 28 -4.09 -9.17 3.05
CA ILE A 28 -4.49 -10.07 1.98
C ILE A 28 -3.77 -11.40 2.22
N VAL A 29 -4.51 -12.49 2.18
CA VAL A 29 -4.01 -13.84 2.41
C VAL A 29 -4.18 -14.66 1.15
N CYS A 30 -3.07 -15.15 0.60
CA CYS A 30 -3.08 -16.21 -0.39
C CYS A 30 -2.87 -17.53 0.35
N ALA A 31 -3.83 -18.44 0.22
CA ALA A 31 -3.77 -19.79 0.77
C ALA A 31 -3.72 -20.81 -0.37
N GLN A 32 -3.26 -22.03 -0.07
CA GLN A 32 -3.15 -23.10 -1.07
C GLN A 32 -4.51 -23.45 -1.70
N ASN A 33 -5.59 -23.33 -0.94
CA ASN A 33 -6.94 -23.65 -1.37
C ASN A 33 -8.01 -22.89 -0.57
N ALA A 34 -9.26 -22.99 -1.01
CA ALA A 34 -10.40 -22.28 -0.42
C ALA A 34 -10.75 -22.73 1.01
N GLU A 35 -10.54 -24.00 1.34
CA GLU A 35 -10.77 -24.54 2.68
C GLU A 35 -9.83 -23.88 3.69
N LYS A 36 -8.53 -23.86 3.39
CA LYS A 36 -7.52 -23.17 4.21
C LYS A 36 -7.75 -21.68 4.31
N LEU A 37 -8.21 -21.03 3.24
CA LEU A 37 -8.59 -19.62 3.30
C LEU A 37 -9.74 -19.37 4.29
N THR A 38 -10.70 -20.30 4.40
CA THR A 38 -11.82 -20.21 5.33
C THR A 38 -11.36 -20.36 6.78
N ASP A 39 -10.50 -21.35 7.05
CA ASP A 39 -9.86 -21.54 8.37
C ASP A 39 -9.12 -20.26 8.80
N LEU A 40 -8.27 -19.72 7.92
CA LEU A 40 -7.49 -18.51 8.19
C LEU A 40 -8.39 -17.29 8.43
N ARG A 41 -9.45 -17.12 7.63
CA ARG A 41 -10.40 -16.01 7.80
C ARG A 41 -11.06 -16.04 9.17
N SER A 42 -11.40 -17.23 9.68
CA SER A 42 -12.00 -17.39 11.02
C SER A 42 -11.09 -16.89 12.13
N GLN A 43 -9.80 -17.23 12.07
CA GLN A 43 -8.80 -16.84 13.08
C GLN A 43 -8.51 -15.34 13.01
N LEU A 44 -8.38 -14.79 11.80
CA LEU A 44 -8.19 -13.36 11.61
C LEU A 44 -9.39 -12.53 12.10
N ALA A 45 -10.61 -13.01 11.86
CA ALA A 45 -11.82 -12.36 12.38
C ALA A 45 -11.88 -12.42 13.92
N PHE A 46 -11.46 -13.53 14.54
CA PHE A 46 -11.33 -13.63 15.99
C PHE A 46 -10.34 -12.60 16.54
N LEU A 47 -9.14 -12.51 15.95
CA LEU A 47 -8.13 -11.52 16.37
C LEU A 47 -8.62 -10.09 16.20
N ALA A 48 -9.18 -9.74 15.04
CA ALA A 48 -9.72 -8.41 14.78
C ALA A 48 -10.79 -8.02 15.80
N ARG A 49 -11.70 -8.95 16.14
CA ARG A 49 -12.75 -8.73 17.14
C ARG A 49 -12.19 -8.39 18.52
N ASN A 50 -11.10 -9.04 18.92
CA ASN A 50 -10.48 -8.80 20.23
C ASN A 50 -9.60 -7.54 20.28
N LEU A 51 -9.05 -7.10 19.15
CA LEU A 51 -8.12 -5.97 19.10
C LEU A 51 -8.81 -4.63 18.83
N TRP A 52 -9.76 -4.60 17.89
CA TRP A 52 -10.40 -3.35 17.46
C TRP A 52 -11.87 -3.50 17.06
N SER A 53 -12.47 -4.68 17.23
CA SER A 53 -13.83 -5.02 16.77
C SER A 53 -13.98 -4.88 15.25
N THR A 54 -14.19 -3.67 14.75
CA THR A 54 -14.37 -3.32 13.35
C THR A 54 -13.46 -2.15 12.97
N PRO A 55 -12.82 -2.17 11.80
CA PRO A 55 -11.91 -1.11 11.38
C PRO A 55 -12.64 0.22 11.10
N PRO A 56 -11.93 1.37 11.09
CA PRO A 56 -12.50 2.66 10.70
C PRO A 56 -13.01 2.64 9.24
N ALA A 57 -14.20 3.20 9.01
CA ALA A 57 -14.86 3.14 7.71
C ALA A 57 -14.43 4.25 6.74
N HIS A 58 -14.35 5.50 7.21
CA HIS A 58 -14.27 6.69 6.33
C HIS A 58 -13.17 6.60 5.27
N GLY A 59 -11.91 6.39 5.67
CA GLY A 59 -10.82 6.33 4.71
C GLY A 59 -10.87 5.09 3.80
N ALA A 60 -11.48 4.00 4.25
CA ALA A 60 -11.69 2.82 3.41
C ALA A 60 -12.73 3.11 2.31
N GLU A 61 -13.78 3.87 2.62
CA GLU A 61 -14.77 4.34 1.64
C GLU A 61 -14.16 5.29 0.61
N VAL A 62 -13.25 6.20 1.04
CA VAL A 62 -12.51 7.07 0.11
C VAL A 62 -11.68 6.24 -0.87
N VAL A 63 -10.93 5.25 -0.37
CA VAL A 63 -10.14 4.35 -1.24
C VAL A 63 -11.05 3.54 -2.16
N ALA A 64 -12.17 3.04 -1.67
CA ALA A 64 -13.14 2.30 -2.47
C ALA A 64 -13.75 3.17 -3.58
N ALA A 65 -14.09 4.42 -3.28
CA ALA A 65 -14.60 5.37 -4.27
C ALA A 65 -13.56 5.66 -5.37
N ILE A 66 -12.31 5.95 -4.98
CA ILE A 66 -11.23 6.21 -5.94
C ILE A 66 -10.96 4.98 -6.83
N LEU A 67 -10.87 3.78 -6.24
CA LEU A 67 -10.52 2.57 -6.99
C LEU A 67 -11.70 1.98 -7.78
N GLY A 68 -12.93 2.27 -7.37
CA GLY A 68 -14.16 1.81 -8.02
C GLY A 68 -14.58 2.64 -9.23
N ASP A 69 -14.06 3.85 -9.37
CA ASP A 69 -14.31 4.74 -10.50
C ASP A 69 -13.08 4.84 -11.41
N SER A 70 -13.25 4.63 -12.73
CA SER A 70 -12.13 4.59 -13.66
C SER A 70 -11.44 5.95 -13.84
N GLU A 71 -12.19 7.05 -13.78
CA GLU A 71 -11.66 8.40 -13.92
C GLU A 71 -10.87 8.78 -12.67
N LEU A 72 -11.45 8.58 -11.48
CA LEU A 72 -10.76 8.85 -10.21
C LEU A 72 -9.52 7.96 -10.04
N LYS A 73 -9.59 6.69 -10.44
CA LYS A 73 -8.44 5.79 -10.42
C LYS A 73 -7.33 6.27 -11.36
N GLY A 74 -7.69 6.74 -12.55
CA GLY A 74 -6.74 7.31 -13.51
C GLY A 74 -6.01 8.53 -12.92
N LEU A 75 -6.79 9.47 -12.37
CA LEU A 75 -6.25 10.66 -11.69
C LEU A 75 -5.31 10.26 -10.54
N TRP A 76 -5.73 9.32 -9.68
CA TRP A 76 -4.90 8.82 -8.59
C TRP A 76 -3.57 8.21 -9.07
N GLN A 77 -3.59 7.44 -10.16
CA GLN A 77 -2.38 6.87 -10.74
C GLN A 77 -1.42 7.95 -11.24
N GLU A 78 -1.95 8.99 -11.89
CA GLU A 78 -1.16 10.15 -12.36
C GLU A 78 -0.54 10.93 -11.19
N GLU A 79 -1.30 11.18 -10.12
CA GLU A 79 -0.80 11.84 -8.91
C GLU A 79 0.32 11.05 -8.22
N VAL A 80 0.13 9.73 -8.07
CA VAL A 80 1.15 8.83 -7.49
C VAL A 80 2.40 8.79 -8.34
N GLU A 81 2.26 8.75 -9.67
CA GLU A 81 3.38 8.81 -10.59
C GLU A 81 4.13 10.14 -10.49
N GLY A 82 3.42 11.26 -10.42
CA GLY A 82 4.03 12.57 -10.21
C GLY A 82 4.83 12.65 -8.90
N MET A 83 4.28 12.11 -7.80
CA MET A 83 5.00 12.02 -6.53
C MET A 83 6.25 11.14 -6.61
N ARG A 84 6.15 9.98 -7.27
CA ARG A 84 7.26 9.04 -7.48
C ARG A 84 8.38 9.70 -8.28
N SER A 85 8.03 10.32 -9.41
CA SER A 85 8.96 11.01 -10.30
C SER A 85 9.65 12.17 -9.59
N ARG A 86 8.94 12.98 -8.82
CA ARG A 86 9.55 14.06 -8.02
C ARG A 86 10.60 13.54 -7.03
N ILE A 87 10.32 12.45 -6.30
CA ILE A 87 11.29 11.86 -5.37
C ILE A 87 12.51 11.31 -6.11
N ALA A 88 12.32 10.68 -7.27
CA ALA A 88 13.43 10.23 -8.10
C ALA A 88 14.33 11.39 -8.53
N SER A 89 13.74 12.49 -9.05
CA SER A 89 14.48 13.68 -9.46
C SER A 89 15.26 14.32 -8.30
N LEU A 90 14.68 14.38 -7.09
CA LEU A 90 15.39 14.90 -5.91
C LEU A 90 16.60 14.03 -5.53
N ARG A 91 16.49 12.70 -5.66
CA ARG A 91 17.63 11.79 -5.40
C ARG A 91 18.75 11.99 -6.41
N ILE A 92 18.39 12.13 -7.69
CA ILE A 92 19.35 12.39 -8.76
C ILE A 92 20.03 13.75 -8.53
N GLY A 93 19.24 14.80 -8.32
CA GLY A 93 19.77 16.14 -8.09
C GLY A 93 20.67 16.24 -6.86
N LEU A 94 20.41 15.44 -5.81
CA LEU A 94 21.30 15.36 -4.66
C LEU A 94 22.67 14.77 -5.02
N VAL A 95 22.70 13.68 -5.80
CA VAL A 95 23.97 13.06 -6.24
C VAL A 95 24.75 14.02 -7.13
N GLU A 96 24.07 14.68 -8.08
CA GLU A 96 24.69 15.67 -8.96
C GLU A 96 25.28 16.86 -8.19
N ALA A 97 24.53 17.39 -7.22
CA ALA A 97 24.99 18.50 -6.39
C ALA A 97 26.21 18.15 -5.52
N LEU A 98 26.37 16.87 -5.15
CA LEU A 98 27.50 16.39 -4.35
C LEU A 98 28.71 15.97 -5.19
N ALA A 99 28.55 15.79 -6.50
CA ALA A 99 29.64 15.36 -7.39
C ALA A 99 30.88 16.30 -7.36
N PRO A 100 30.74 17.65 -7.36
CA PRO A 100 31.88 18.56 -7.25
C PRO A 100 32.65 18.44 -5.92
N HIS A 101 32.06 17.81 -4.91
CA HIS A 101 32.66 17.60 -3.59
C HIS A 101 33.37 16.24 -3.47
N GLY A 102 33.59 15.52 -4.58
CA GLY A 102 34.35 14.27 -4.62
C GLY A 102 33.61 13.04 -4.06
N LEU A 103 32.29 13.15 -3.87
CA LEU A 103 31.44 12.07 -3.34
C LEU A 103 30.92 11.12 -4.42
N ALA A 104 31.20 11.39 -5.70
CA ALA A 104 30.80 10.52 -6.82
C ALA A 104 31.64 9.22 -6.92
N GLU A 105 32.79 9.15 -6.23
CA GLU A 105 33.76 8.05 -6.34
C GLU A 105 33.80 7.11 -5.10
N ARG A 106 32.87 7.29 -4.14
CA ARG A 106 32.70 6.41 -2.98
C ARG A 106 31.42 5.60 -3.10
#